data_AF-A0A2V6CEL7-F1
#
_entry.id   AF-A0A2V6CEL7-F1
#
_cell.length_a   1.000
_cell.length_b   1.000
_cell.length_c   1.000
_cell.angle_alpha   90.00
_cell.angle_beta   90.00
_cell.angle_gamma   90.00
#
_symmetry.space_group_name_H-M   'P 1'
#
loop_
_entity.id
_entity.type
_entity.pdbx_description
1 polymer ?
#
loop_
_entity_poly.entity_id
_entity_poly.type
_entity_poly.pdbx_seq_one_letter_code
_entity_poly.pdbx_strand_id
1 'polypeptide(L)'
;MKDWKDQTSWQDFFNTYWKLIYGVARQAGLTEPEAQDVVQETVLSVAKKMGEFKTDPSFGSFKSWLLQITRRRIIDQFRKRPRRAEFRKGRSDETARTPTLERVPDPEGLKLEAIWQQEWERNLVDVALEKVKRLVSSKQFLLFYQQVFKQWPPRKVAAKYGVSLAQVYMGP
;
A
#
# COMPACT_ATOMS: atom_id res chain seq x y z
N MET A 1 15.85 21.17 -18.70
CA MET A 1 16.48 19.84 -18.82
C MET A 1 15.63 18.88 -18.00
N LYS A 2 14.59 18.28 -18.62
CA LYS A 2 13.52 17.58 -17.91
C LYS A 2 13.97 16.18 -17.43
N ASP A 3 13.95 16.00 -16.12
CA ASP A 3 13.15 14.96 -15.44
C ASP A 3 13.56 13.48 -15.53
N TRP A 4 14.82 13.11 -15.84
CA TRP A 4 15.25 11.69 -15.75
C TRP A 4 15.21 11.14 -14.31
N LYS A 5 15.58 11.98 -13.34
CA LYS A 5 15.46 11.67 -11.89
C LYS A 5 14.00 11.54 -11.47
N ASP A 6 13.11 12.34 -12.04
CA ASP A 6 11.68 12.25 -11.72
C ASP A 6 11.10 10.96 -12.29
N GLN A 7 11.43 10.59 -13.53
CA GLN A 7 10.95 9.33 -14.11
C GLN A 7 11.40 8.09 -13.32
N THR A 8 12.67 8.06 -12.88
CA THR A 8 13.21 6.97 -12.06
C THR A 8 12.58 6.95 -10.66
N SER A 9 12.43 8.13 -10.04
CA SER A 9 11.74 8.29 -8.75
C SER A 9 10.27 7.85 -8.81
N TRP A 10 9.57 8.12 -9.92
CA TRP A 10 8.19 7.69 -10.13
C TRP A 10 8.07 6.20 -10.38
N GLN A 11 9.04 5.59 -11.07
CA GLN A 11 9.06 4.15 -11.27
C GLN A 11 9.30 3.40 -9.96
N ASP A 12 10.23 3.89 -9.12
CA ASP A 12 10.45 3.33 -7.79
C ASP A 12 9.23 3.51 -6.88
N PHE A 13 8.60 4.68 -6.91
CA PHE A 13 7.34 4.93 -6.22
C PHE A 13 6.27 3.92 -6.65
N PHE A 14 6.06 3.79 -7.95
CA PHE A 14 5.08 2.86 -8.50
C PHE A 14 5.37 1.45 -8.01
N ASN A 15 6.58 0.94 -8.24
CA ASN A 15 7.04 -0.38 -7.82
C ASN A 15 6.88 -0.64 -6.31
N THR A 16 7.01 0.40 -5.49
CA THR A 16 6.89 0.33 -4.04
C THR A 16 5.45 0.26 -3.56
N TYR A 17 4.50 0.92 -4.23
CA TYR A 17 3.15 1.13 -3.67
C TYR A 17 2.00 0.56 -4.52
N TRP A 18 2.23 0.16 -5.78
CA TRP A 18 1.14 -0.31 -6.64
C TRP A 18 0.46 -1.56 -6.08
N LYS A 19 1.22 -2.52 -5.52
CA LYS A 19 0.68 -3.75 -4.93
C LYS A 19 -0.17 -3.47 -3.70
N LEU A 20 0.31 -2.56 -2.84
CA LEU A 20 -0.44 -2.08 -1.68
C LEU A 20 -1.79 -1.49 -2.10
N ILE A 21 -1.77 -0.52 -3.03
CA ILE A 21 -2.99 0.17 -3.48
C ILE A 21 -3.96 -0.82 -4.12
N TYR A 22 -3.45 -1.70 -4.99
CA TYR A 22 -4.22 -2.74 -5.63
C TYR A 22 -4.83 -3.73 -4.63
N GLY A 23 -4.04 -4.22 -3.68
CA GLY A 23 -4.47 -5.18 -2.65
C GLY A 23 -5.60 -4.61 -1.79
N VAL A 24 -5.44 -3.37 -1.33
CA VAL A 24 -6.48 -2.65 -0.55
C VAL A 24 -7.75 -2.46 -1.38
N ALA A 25 -7.64 -2.05 -2.64
CA ALA A 25 -8.80 -1.89 -3.54
C ALA A 25 -9.55 -3.22 -3.75
N ARG A 26 -8.83 -4.33 -3.95
CA ARG A 26 -9.43 -5.66 -4.11
C ARG A 26 -10.11 -6.15 -2.82
N GLN A 27 -9.47 -5.97 -1.67
CA GLN A 27 -10.05 -6.33 -0.37
C GLN A 27 -11.23 -5.44 0.02
N ALA A 28 -11.28 -4.21 -0.49
CA ALA A 28 -12.44 -3.33 -0.36
C ALA A 28 -13.65 -3.77 -1.21
N GLY A 29 -13.48 -4.70 -2.15
CA GLY A 29 -14.57 -5.24 -2.98
C GLY A 29 -14.63 -4.69 -4.42
N LEU A 30 -13.59 -3.98 -4.87
CA LEU A 30 -13.47 -3.61 -6.29
C LEU A 30 -13.06 -4.80 -7.14
N THR A 31 -13.56 -4.87 -8.36
CA THR A 31 -13.12 -5.82 -9.39
C THR A 31 -11.66 -5.53 -9.80
N GLU A 32 -11.04 -6.45 -10.53
CA GLU A 32 -9.68 -6.24 -11.01
C GLU A 32 -9.51 -4.98 -11.90
N PRO A 33 -10.38 -4.73 -12.90
CA PRO A 33 -10.29 -3.51 -13.70
C PRO A 33 -10.45 -2.24 -12.85
N GLU A 34 -11.43 -2.21 -11.95
CA GLU A 34 -11.64 -1.06 -11.05
C GLU A 34 -10.45 -0.84 -10.12
N ALA A 35 -9.82 -1.92 -9.62
CA ALA A 35 -8.63 -1.81 -8.78
C ALA A 35 -7.41 -1.30 -9.56
N GLN A 36 -7.24 -1.72 -10.82
CA GLN A 36 -6.21 -1.17 -11.71
C GLN A 36 -6.42 0.32 -11.95
N ASP A 37 -7.67 0.75 -12.17
CA ASP A 37 -8.00 2.18 -12.29
C ASP A 37 -7.68 2.95 -11.02
N VAL A 38 -7.99 2.40 -9.84
CA VAL A 38 -7.62 3.02 -8.55
C VAL A 38 -6.11 3.22 -8.45
N VAL A 39 -5.31 2.23 -8.84
CA VAL A 39 -3.84 2.34 -8.85
C VAL A 39 -3.41 3.50 -9.75
N GLN A 40 -3.86 3.52 -11.00
CA GLN A 40 -3.48 4.55 -11.97
C GLN A 40 -3.89 5.95 -11.50
N GLU A 41 -5.16 6.14 -11.11
CA GLU A 41 -5.67 7.43 -10.67
C GLU A 41 -5.00 7.91 -9.37
N THR A 42 -4.64 6.98 -8.47
CA THR A 42 -3.90 7.30 -7.23
C THR A 42 -2.48 7.76 -7.55
N VAL A 43 -1.74 7.01 -8.37
CA VAL A 43 -0.36 7.34 -8.76
C VAL A 43 -0.31 8.69 -9.47
N LEU A 44 -1.24 8.95 -10.40
CA LEU A 44 -1.35 10.24 -11.07
C LEU A 44 -1.69 11.38 -10.09
N SER A 45 -2.54 11.13 -9.10
CA SER A 45 -2.89 12.12 -8.08
C SER A 45 -1.71 12.46 -7.19
N VAL A 46 -0.92 11.46 -6.79
CA VAL A 46 0.32 11.66 -6.03
C VAL A 46 1.32 12.44 -6.87
N ALA A 47 1.52 12.06 -8.14
CA ALA A 47 2.45 12.77 -9.03
C ALA A 47 2.16 14.26 -9.15
N LYS A 48 0.88 14.63 -9.25
CA LYS A 48 0.45 16.03 -9.32
C LYS A 48 0.62 16.77 -8.01
N LYS A 49 0.40 16.11 -6.87
CA LYS A 49 0.35 16.74 -5.53
C LYS A 49 1.62 16.59 -4.69
N MET A 50 2.62 15.84 -5.18
CA MET A 50 3.83 15.56 -4.42
C MET A 50 4.65 16.81 -4.10
N GLY A 51 4.61 17.82 -4.99
CA GLY A 51 5.24 19.12 -4.74
C GLY A 51 4.62 19.80 -3.52
N GLU A 52 3.29 19.91 -3.51
CA GLU A 52 2.51 20.50 -2.40
C GLU A 52 2.72 19.74 -1.08
N PHE A 53 2.70 18.40 -1.12
CA PHE A 53 2.93 17.54 0.05
C PHE A 53 4.30 17.80 0.70
N LYS A 54 5.36 18.01 -0.09
CA LYS A 54 6.71 18.26 0.44
C LYS A 54 6.84 19.63 1.13
N THR A 55 6.00 20.59 0.78
CA THR A 55 6.08 21.97 1.25
C THR A 55 5.14 22.30 2.40
N ASP A 56 4.09 21.51 2.62
CA ASP A 56 3.04 21.80 3.61
C ASP A 56 2.99 20.75 4.74
N PRO A 57 3.32 21.14 5.99
CA PRO A 57 3.24 20.27 7.16
C PRO A 57 1.84 19.75 7.50
N SER A 58 0.78 20.39 6.99
CA SER A 58 -0.62 20.05 7.31
C SER A 58 -1.08 18.69 6.75
N PHE A 59 -0.36 18.15 5.75
CA PHE A 59 -0.69 16.85 5.15
C PHE A 59 -0.43 15.65 6.07
N GLY A 60 0.31 15.83 7.17
CA GLY A 60 0.64 14.76 8.10
C GLY A 60 1.56 13.70 7.51
N SER A 61 1.42 12.44 7.94
CA SER A 61 2.29 11.36 7.46
C SER A 61 1.99 11.00 6.00
N PHE A 62 3.03 10.62 5.25
CA PHE A 62 2.86 10.14 3.87
C PHE A 62 1.90 8.93 3.80
N LYS A 63 1.93 8.03 4.80
CA LYS A 63 1.00 6.90 4.91
C LYS A 63 -0.46 7.36 4.97
N SER A 64 -0.76 8.31 5.87
CA SER A 64 -2.10 8.84 6.07
C SER A 64 -2.59 9.57 4.82
N TRP A 65 -1.72 10.35 4.20
CA TRP A 65 -2.02 11.06 2.98
C TRP A 65 -2.32 10.13 1.80
N LEU A 66 -1.49 9.09 1.60
CA LEU A 66 -1.70 8.11 0.55
C LEU A 66 -2.99 7.29 0.77
N LEU A 67 -3.31 6.95 2.02
CA LEU A 67 -4.60 6.34 2.38
C LEU A 67 -5.76 7.24 1.97
N GLN A 68 -5.73 8.53 2.28
CA GLN A 68 -6.82 9.45 1.93
C GLN A 68 -7.06 9.51 0.42
N ILE A 69 -5.99 9.58 -0.38
CA ILE A 69 -6.11 9.56 -1.84
C ILE A 69 -6.70 8.23 -2.30
N THR A 70 -6.14 7.11 -1.85
CA THR A 70 -6.58 5.76 -2.25
C THR A 70 -8.04 5.52 -1.87
N ARG A 71 -8.44 5.84 -0.64
CA ARG A 71 -9.80 5.73 -0.14
C ARG A 71 -10.78 6.53 -1.00
N ARG A 72 -10.42 7.78 -1.35
CA ARG A 72 -11.24 8.60 -2.25
C ARG A 72 -11.44 7.92 -3.60
N ARG A 73 -10.39 7.35 -4.19
CA ARG A 73 -10.46 6.65 -5.48
C ARG A 73 -11.31 5.38 -5.43
N ILE A 74 -11.22 4.62 -4.34
CA ILE A 74 -12.07 3.46 -4.12
C ILE A 74 -13.55 3.86 -4.06
N ILE A 75 -13.88 4.91 -3.30
CA ILE A 75 -15.24 5.44 -3.21
C ILE A 75 -15.73 5.95 -4.57
N ASP A 76 -14.87 6.63 -5.33
CA ASP A 76 -15.19 7.12 -6.66
C ASP A 76 -15.53 5.96 -7.62
N GLN A 77 -14.81 4.83 -7.56
CA GLN A 77 -15.14 3.62 -8.35
C GLN A 77 -16.49 3.01 -7.96
N PHE A 78 -16.78 2.88 -6.66
CA PHE A 78 -18.10 2.39 -6.22
C PHE A 78 -19.26 3.29 -6.69
N ARG A 79 -19.04 4.61 -6.77
CA ARG A 79 -20.02 5.57 -7.29
C ARG A 79 -20.27 5.43 -8.79
N LYS A 80 -19.28 4.99 -9.57
CA LYS A 80 -19.39 4.77 -11.02
C LYS A 80 -20.25 3.55 -11.36
N ARG A 81 -20.40 2.60 -10.43
CA ARG A 81 -21.22 1.40 -10.67
C ARG A 81 -22.68 1.82 -10.91
N PRO A 82 -23.32 1.36 -12.00
CA PRO A 82 -24.73 1.59 -12.20
C PRO A 82 -25.46 1.01 -10.99
N ARG A 83 -26.22 1.85 -10.27
CA ARG A 83 -27.15 1.35 -9.24
C ARG A 83 -28.03 0.33 -9.94
N ARG A 84 -27.86 -0.96 -9.64
CA ARG A 84 -28.80 -1.98 -10.08
C ARG A 84 -30.18 -1.50 -9.66
N ALA A 85 -30.99 -1.16 -10.64
CA ALA A 85 -32.37 -0.76 -10.44
C ALA A 85 -33.13 -2.00 -9.97
N GLU A 86 -33.18 -2.20 -8.65
CA GLU A 86 -34.25 -2.98 -8.02
C GLU A 86 -35.00 -2.08 -7.06
N PHE A 87 -36.28 -1.96 -7.34
CA PHE A 87 -37.24 -0.99 -6.85
C PHE A 87 -37.60 -1.21 -5.37
N ARG A 88 -37.71 -0.12 -4.60
CA ARG A 88 -38.93 0.22 -3.84
C ARG A 88 -38.88 1.63 -3.25
N LYS A 89 -39.59 2.54 -3.93
CA LYS A 89 -40.60 3.48 -3.41
C LYS A 89 -40.35 4.10 -2.02
N GLY A 90 -40.05 5.40 -2.03
CA GLY A 90 -40.62 6.35 -1.06
C GLY A 90 -39.68 6.92 0.00
N ARG A 91 -39.00 8.04 -0.31
CA ARG A 91 -39.40 9.36 0.21
C ARG A 91 -38.55 10.47 -0.40
N SER A 92 -39.26 11.57 -0.61
CA SER A 92 -38.96 12.86 -1.19
C SER A 92 -37.84 13.64 -0.49
N ASP A 93 -37.11 14.37 -1.34
CA ASP A 93 -36.56 15.73 -1.22
C ASP A 93 -35.78 16.23 0.00
N GLU A 94 -34.68 16.89 -0.38
CA GLU A 94 -34.14 18.15 0.13
C GLU A 94 -34.11 18.39 1.65
N THR A 95 -32.90 18.45 2.20
CA THR A 95 -32.34 19.75 2.63
C THR A 95 -30.87 19.63 3.01
N ALA A 96 -30.07 20.50 2.40
CA ALA A 96 -28.77 20.90 2.92
C ALA A 96 -28.96 21.52 4.31
N ARG A 97 -28.29 20.96 5.32
CA ARG A 97 -27.78 21.64 6.53
C ARG A 97 -26.97 20.64 7.33
N THR A 98 -25.70 20.93 7.51
CA THR A 98 -24.82 20.29 8.49
C THR A 98 -25.44 20.46 9.88
N PRO A 99 -25.45 19.40 10.71
CA PRO A 99 -25.20 19.59 12.13
C PRO A 99 -23.97 18.79 12.53
N THR A 100 -23.13 19.44 13.31
CA THR A 100 -22.06 18.86 14.13
C THR A 100 -22.67 17.76 15.00
N LEU A 101 -22.63 16.52 14.53
CA LEU A 101 -23.01 15.33 15.28
C LEU A 101 -21.80 14.42 15.25
N GLU A 102 -21.23 14.24 16.44
CA GLU A 102 -20.41 13.12 16.87
C GLU A 102 -20.35 12.00 15.82
N ARG A 103 -19.32 12.07 14.97
CA ARG A 103 -19.19 11.19 13.81
C ARG A 103 -18.76 9.83 14.33
N VAL A 104 -19.74 9.03 14.75
CA VAL A 104 -19.57 7.58 14.89
C VAL A 104 -18.89 7.12 13.60
N PRO A 105 -17.69 6.52 13.70
CA PRO A 105 -16.97 6.12 12.50
C PRO A 105 -17.85 5.17 11.69
N ASP A 106 -17.97 5.45 10.38
CA ASP A 106 -18.58 4.52 9.44
C ASP A 106 -17.89 3.16 9.57
N PRO A 107 -18.61 2.07 9.91
CA PRO A 107 -18.03 0.74 10.06
C PRO A 107 -17.23 0.28 8.82
N GLU A 108 -17.68 0.66 7.62
CA GLU A 108 -16.95 0.34 6.38
C GLU A 108 -15.66 1.17 6.24
N GLY A 109 -15.67 2.39 6.78
CA GLY A 109 -14.45 3.19 6.97
C GLY A 109 -13.45 2.47 7.86
N LEU A 110 -13.85 2.15 9.10
CA LEU A 110 -12.98 1.46 10.06
C LEU A 110 -12.40 0.16 9.49
N LYS A 111 -13.20 -0.59 8.74
CA LYS A 111 -12.77 -1.81 8.06
C LYS A 111 -11.69 -1.52 6.99
N LEU A 112 -11.87 -0.49 6.18
CA LEU A 112 -10.88 -0.08 5.17
C LEU A 112 -9.58 0.40 5.82
N GLU A 113 -9.67 1.15 6.91
CA GLU A 113 -8.50 1.59 7.69
C GLU A 113 -7.69 0.39 8.21
N ALA A 114 -8.37 -0.65 8.72
CA ALA A 114 -7.72 -1.87 9.19
C ALA A 114 -7.04 -2.65 8.04
N ILE A 115 -7.74 -2.81 6.91
CA ILE A 115 -7.17 -3.41 5.69
C ILE A 115 -5.92 -2.66 5.24
N TRP A 116 -6.00 -1.32 5.21
CA TRP A 116 -4.86 -0.47 4.84
C TRP A 116 -3.67 -0.67 5.78
N GLN A 117 -3.91 -0.71 7.09
CA GLN A 117 -2.84 -0.90 8.07
C GLN A 117 -2.10 -2.22 7.82
N GLN A 118 -2.85 -3.31 7.63
CA GLN A 118 -2.29 -4.64 7.41
C GLN A 118 -1.49 -4.71 6.09
N GLU A 119 -2.06 -4.22 4.99
CA GLU A 119 -1.39 -4.22 3.69
C GLU A 119 -0.16 -3.30 3.70
N TRP A 120 -0.19 -2.18 4.43
CA TRP A 120 0.96 -1.31 4.58
C TRP A 120 2.14 -2.00 5.25
N GLU A 121 1.89 -2.72 6.35
CA GLU A 121 2.93 -3.47 7.06
C GLU A 121 3.52 -4.58 6.19
N ARG A 122 2.67 -5.33 5.48
CA ARG A 122 3.12 -6.33 4.51
C ARG A 122 3.99 -5.70 3.41
N ASN A 123 3.54 -4.57 2.85
CA ASN A 123 4.28 -3.87 1.81
C ASN A 123 5.66 -3.38 2.29
N LEU A 124 5.77 -2.89 3.53
CA LEU A 124 7.06 -2.49 4.10
C LEU A 124 8.03 -3.67 4.20
N VAL A 125 7.56 -4.84 4.62
CA VAL A 125 8.38 -6.06 4.67
C VAL A 125 8.82 -6.47 3.27
N ASP A 126 7.90 -6.50 2.30
CA ASP A 126 8.23 -6.88 0.93
C ASP A 126 9.25 -5.93 0.29
N VAL A 127 9.06 -4.62 0.46
CA VAL A 127 9.98 -3.60 -0.05
C VAL A 127 11.34 -3.70 0.64
N ALA A 128 11.38 -3.94 1.95
CA ALA A 128 12.63 -4.14 2.67
C ALA A 128 13.36 -5.39 2.17
N LEU A 129 12.65 -6.51 1.98
CA LEU A 129 13.21 -7.75 1.44
C LEU A 129 13.79 -7.56 0.04
N GLU A 130 13.07 -6.87 -0.85
CA GLU A 130 13.57 -6.58 -2.20
C GLU A 130 14.83 -5.69 -2.17
N LYS A 131 14.92 -4.74 -1.24
CA LYS A 131 16.15 -3.96 -1.05
C LYS A 131 17.31 -4.83 -0.57
N VAL A 132 17.10 -5.69 0.43
CA VAL A 132 18.14 -6.59 0.92
C VAL A 132 18.62 -7.52 -0.21
N LYS A 133 17.71 -8.11 -1.00
CA LYS A 133 18.06 -8.96 -2.15
C LYS A 133 18.99 -8.28 -3.16
N ARG A 134 18.87 -6.96 -3.34
CA ARG A 134 19.71 -6.19 -4.28
C ARG A 134 21.08 -5.86 -3.71
N LEU A 135 21.23 -5.82 -2.38
CA LEU A 135 22.46 -5.41 -1.70
C LEU A 135 23.38 -6.59 -1.38
N VAL A 136 22.86 -7.82 -1.31
CA VAL A 136 23.64 -9.00 -0.93
C VAL A 136 23.61 -10.09 -2.00
N SER A 137 24.61 -10.96 -1.98
CA SER A 137 24.62 -12.14 -2.86
C SER A 137 23.42 -13.05 -2.59
N SER A 138 22.94 -13.78 -3.60
CA SER A 138 21.83 -14.73 -3.44
C SER A 138 22.09 -15.76 -2.34
N LYS A 139 23.36 -16.12 -2.12
CA LYS A 139 23.81 -17.02 -1.04
C LYS A 139 23.61 -16.36 0.34
N GLN A 140 24.03 -15.12 0.53
CA GLN A 140 23.83 -14.39 1.79
C GLN A 140 22.34 -14.12 2.08
N PHE A 141 21.56 -13.76 1.06
CA PHE A 141 20.12 -13.59 1.21
C PHE A 141 19.43 -14.88 1.66
N LEU A 142 19.82 -16.02 1.08
CA LEU A 142 19.28 -17.32 1.47
C LEU A 142 19.58 -17.65 2.94
N LEU A 143 20.82 -17.41 3.40
CA LEU A 143 21.19 -17.65 4.80
C LEU A 143 20.39 -16.76 5.76
N PHE A 144 20.29 -15.45 5.45
CA PHE A 144 19.48 -14.49 6.19
C PHE A 144 18.01 -14.90 6.26
N TYR A 145 17.41 -15.27 5.11
CA TYR A 145 16.00 -15.65 5.04
C TYR A 145 15.70 -16.88 5.91
N GLN A 146 16.58 -17.88 5.92
CA GLN A 146 16.42 -19.09 6.73
C GLN A 146 16.57 -18.80 8.24
N GLN A 147 17.43 -17.87 8.63
CA GLN A 147 17.55 -17.47 10.03
C GLN A 147 16.35 -16.65 10.50
N VAL A 148 15.98 -15.60 9.77
CA VAL A 148 14.98 -14.63 10.23
C VAL A 148 13.57 -15.17 10.10
N PHE A 149 13.22 -15.78 8.96
CA PHE A 149 11.85 -16.20 8.68
C PHE A 149 11.57 -17.65 9.03
N LYS A 150 12.59 -18.53 8.98
CA LYS A 150 12.44 -19.94 9.40
C LYS A 150 12.95 -20.21 10.81
N GLN A 151 13.51 -19.21 11.49
CA GLN A 151 14.06 -19.31 12.84
C GLN A 151 15.05 -20.47 13.01
N TRP A 152 15.79 -20.81 11.94
CA TRP A 152 16.76 -21.90 12.03
C TRP A 152 17.99 -21.46 12.82
N PRO A 153 18.49 -22.31 13.75
CA PRO A 153 19.75 -22.04 14.43
C PRO A 153 20.89 -21.88 13.43
N PRO A 154 21.84 -20.94 13.65
CA PRO A 154 22.97 -20.71 12.74
C PRO A 154 23.75 -21.99 12.39
N ARG A 155 23.88 -22.91 13.37
CA ARG A 155 24.51 -24.23 13.18
C ARG A 155 23.76 -25.13 12.18
N LYS A 156 22.43 -25.10 12.21
CA LYS A 156 21.58 -25.86 11.28
C LYS A 156 21.70 -25.31 9.86
N VAL A 157 21.75 -23.99 9.73
CA VAL A 157 21.93 -23.32 8.44
C VAL A 157 23.32 -23.65 7.87
N ALA A 158 24.38 -23.55 8.68
CA ALA A 158 25.74 -23.91 8.29
C ALA A 158 25.85 -25.35 7.78
N ALA A 159 25.31 -26.31 8.53
CA ALA A 159 25.33 -27.72 8.14
C ALA A 159 24.52 -27.99 6.86
N LYS A 160 23.34 -27.37 6.71
CA LYS A 160 22.47 -27.59 5.54
C LYS A 160 23.07 -27.05 4.25
N TYR A 161 23.76 -25.91 4.30
CA TYR A 161 24.25 -25.21 3.09
C TYR A 161 25.76 -25.30 2.90
N GLY A 162 26.47 -26.08 3.72
CA GLY A 162 27.92 -26.30 3.60
C GLY A 162 28.73 -25.01 3.76
N VAL A 163 28.30 -24.10 4.64
CA VAL A 163 28.96 -22.81 4.90
C VAL A 163 29.51 -22.74 6.32
N SER A 164 30.52 -21.92 6.55
CA SER A 164 31.07 -21.74 7.90
C SER A 164 30.11 -20.96 8.80
N LEU A 165 30.20 -21.18 10.11
CA LEU A 165 29.37 -20.45 11.08
C LEU A 165 29.61 -18.94 10.99
N ALA A 166 30.84 -18.51 10.70
CA ALA A 166 31.18 -17.10 10.47
C ALA A 166 30.48 -16.52 9.23
N GLN A 167 30.38 -17.29 8.14
CA GLN A 167 29.62 -16.88 6.95
C GLN A 167 28.11 -16.76 7.20
N VAL A 168 27.58 -17.50 8.18
CA VAL A 168 26.18 -17.43 8.59
C VAL A 168 25.91 -16.19 9.46
N TYR A 169 26.86 -15.78 10.30
CA TYR A 169 26.74 -14.56 11.11
C TYR A 169 27.07 -13.27 10.36
N MET A 170 27.84 -13.34 9.27
CA MET A 170 28.00 -12.23 8.31
C MET A 170 26.77 -12.07 7.41
N GLY A 171 25.59 -12.05 8.03
CA GLY A 171 24.35 -11.64 7.37
C GLY A 171 24.43 -10.17 6.89
N PRO A 172 23.44 -9.74 6.08
CA PRO A 172 23.40 -8.41 5.45
C PRO A 172 23.71 -7.24 6.38
#